data_AF-A0A8F2W0S0-F1
#
_entry.id   AF-A0A8F2W0S0-F1
#
_cell.length_a   1.000
_cell.length_b   1.000
_cell.length_c   1.000
_cell.angle_alpha   90.00
_cell.angle_beta   90.00
_cell.angle_gamma   90.00
#
_symmetry.space_group_name_H-M   'P 1'
#
loop_
_entity.id
_entity.type
_entity.pdbx_description
1 polymer ?
#
loop_
_entity_poly.entity_id
_entity_poly.type
_entity_poly.pdbx_seq_one_letter_code
_entity_poly.pdbx_strand_id
1 'polypeptide(L)'
;MRTSFHIGPGGPLLTVKHQISNIPSLEYLQSLSPRSFFTLTYKHFFRLRHLISDRDYHQDQYLRLLKRRFLRGDFNLRRQKVLGIHDDLAHGALVKRIYNTYIFVFNATCNMKDEPETVKTYDDVKRVNRPRLETQILQTILKLEEQAPIHVRLDTEYRWLDEASKREQELVSGMIDKKRAKELNKSREVVDIGYADYERMTMALNESLDLFQFARANTNEESNNAVTKFVESHPKRMFIIDGEKYANESIICTNDERGEKTCLRLGYNSIQLFKQMQKLEYFCSLPNDIDATYFECRKIT
;
A
#
# COMPACT_ATOMS: atom_id res chain seq x y z
N MET A 1 -30.09 17.67 0.02
CA MET A 1 -28.61 17.62 0.12
C MET A 1 -28.04 18.87 -0.51
N ARG A 2 -27.49 19.80 0.28
CA ARG A 2 -26.73 20.95 -0.24
C ARG A 2 -25.25 20.60 -0.16
N THR A 3 -24.72 20.00 -1.22
CA THR A 3 -23.27 19.85 -1.41
C THR A 3 -22.74 21.18 -1.95
N SER A 4 -21.88 21.87 -1.19
CA SER A 4 -21.14 23.01 -1.72
C SER A 4 -19.95 22.47 -2.51
N PHE A 5 -20.06 22.50 -3.83
CA PHE A 5 -18.94 22.19 -4.72
C PHE A 5 -18.04 23.42 -4.76
N HIS A 6 -16.85 23.34 -4.16
CA HIS A 6 -15.81 24.31 -4.46
C HIS A 6 -14.81 23.65 -5.40
N ILE A 7 -14.90 24.00 -6.68
CA ILE A 7 -13.92 23.58 -7.69
C ILE A 7 -12.80 24.61 -7.64
N GLY A 8 -11.71 24.26 -6.95
CA GLY A 8 -10.47 25.00 -7.02
C GLY A 8 -9.59 24.49 -8.17
N PRO A 9 -8.53 25.22 -8.55
CA PRO A 9 -7.61 24.83 -9.62
C PRO A 9 -6.84 23.51 -9.37
N GLY A 10 -6.96 22.91 -8.18
CA GLY A 10 -6.35 21.64 -7.79
C GLY A 10 -7.27 20.40 -7.88
N GLY A 11 -8.47 20.54 -8.43
CA GLY A 11 -9.49 19.48 -8.47
C GLY A 11 -10.56 19.65 -7.38
N PRO A 12 -11.55 18.74 -7.31
CA PRO A 12 -12.66 18.85 -6.38
C PRO A 12 -12.17 18.66 -4.94
N LEU A 13 -12.13 19.75 -4.17
CA LEU A 13 -12.14 19.70 -2.71
C LEU A 13 -13.56 19.33 -2.27
N LEU A 14 -13.81 18.04 -2.12
CA LEU A 14 -15.01 17.57 -1.45
C LEU A 14 -14.85 17.80 0.05
N THR A 15 -15.23 18.98 0.53
CA THR A 15 -15.52 19.18 1.95
C THR A 15 -16.90 18.58 2.22
N VAL A 16 -16.89 17.31 2.59
CA VAL A 16 -18.10 16.56 2.86
C VAL A 16 -18.62 16.95 4.25
N LYS A 17 -19.47 17.98 4.35
CA LYS A 17 -20.09 18.38 5.64
C LYS A 17 -20.87 17.25 6.33
N HIS A 18 -21.30 16.23 5.56
CA HIS A 18 -22.04 15.06 6.05
C HIS A 18 -21.60 13.80 5.32
N GLN A 19 -21.27 12.74 6.06
CA GLN A 19 -20.80 11.45 5.56
C GLN A 19 -21.64 10.94 4.36
N ILE A 20 -21.04 10.92 3.15
CA ILE A 20 -21.74 10.53 1.89
C ILE A 20 -21.95 9.02 1.79
N SER A 21 -21.13 8.22 2.48
CA SER A 21 -21.33 6.78 2.58
C SER A 21 -21.08 6.31 4.00
N ASN A 22 -22.14 5.81 4.65
CA ASN A 22 -22.00 5.10 5.90
C ASN A 22 -21.72 3.63 5.55
N ILE A 23 -20.44 3.26 5.50
CA ILE A 23 -20.13 1.83 5.44
C ILE A 23 -20.57 1.20 6.77
N PRO A 24 -21.26 0.05 6.73
CA PRO A 24 -21.61 -0.65 7.96
C PRO A 24 -20.36 -1.02 8.76
N SER A 25 -20.50 -1.12 10.08
CA SER A 25 -19.38 -1.48 10.95
C SER A 25 -18.79 -2.86 10.58
N LEU A 26 -17.52 -3.07 10.92
CA LEU A 26 -16.85 -4.32 10.64
C LEU A 26 -17.57 -5.52 11.28
N GLU A 27 -18.05 -5.36 12.51
CA GLU A 27 -18.79 -6.38 13.25
C GLU A 27 -20.08 -6.77 12.52
N TYR A 28 -20.80 -5.77 12.00
CA TYR A 28 -21.99 -6.03 11.20
C TYR A 28 -21.64 -6.80 9.93
N LEU A 29 -20.61 -6.38 9.19
CA LEU A 29 -20.20 -7.07 7.96
C LEU A 29 -19.74 -8.51 8.22
N GLN A 30 -19.09 -8.78 9.35
CA GLN A 30 -18.68 -10.12 9.75
C GLN A 30 -19.86 -11.03 10.08
N SER A 31 -20.97 -10.47 10.60
CA SER A 31 -22.19 -11.22 10.88
C SER A 31 -22.97 -11.66 9.64
N LEU A 32 -22.67 -11.07 8.46
CA LEU A 32 -23.37 -11.37 7.22
C LEU A 32 -22.90 -12.70 6.61
N SER A 33 -23.83 -13.36 5.92
CA SER A 33 -23.48 -14.48 5.04
C SER A 33 -22.56 -14.01 3.90
N PRO A 34 -21.68 -14.88 3.36
CA PRO A 34 -20.71 -14.49 2.31
C PRO A 34 -21.38 -13.79 1.12
N ARG A 35 -22.50 -14.32 0.63
CA ARG A 35 -23.24 -13.74 -0.50
C ARG A 35 -23.75 -12.32 -0.23
N SER A 36 -24.34 -12.11 0.95
CA SER A 36 -24.86 -10.80 1.34
C SER A 36 -23.73 -9.80 1.53
N PHE A 37 -22.64 -10.23 2.17
CA PHE A 37 -21.42 -9.43 2.33
C PHE A 37 -20.85 -8.98 0.99
N PHE A 38 -20.56 -9.89 0.05
CA PHE A 38 -20.00 -9.52 -1.26
C PHE A 38 -20.92 -8.58 -2.04
N THR A 39 -22.23 -8.83 -2.01
CA THR A 39 -23.22 -7.97 -2.69
C THR A 39 -23.25 -6.56 -2.12
N LEU A 40 -23.25 -6.44 -0.79
CA LEU A 40 -23.29 -5.16 -0.11
C LEU A 40 -22.00 -4.38 -0.37
N THR A 41 -20.85 -5.03 -0.19
CA THR A 41 -19.54 -4.40 -0.37
C THR A 41 -19.31 -3.97 -1.82
N TYR A 42 -19.73 -4.77 -2.81
CA TYR A 42 -19.72 -4.35 -4.23
C TYR A 42 -20.52 -3.06 -4.46
N LYS A 43 -21.73 -2.94 -3.89
CA LYS A 43 -22.54 -1.72 -4.00
C LYS A 43 -21.84 -0.51 -3.40
N HIS A 44 -21.11 -0.69 -2.30
CA HIS A 44 -20.34 0.39 -1.68
C HIS A 44 -19.16 0.83 -2.55
N PHE A 45 -18.36 -0.10 -3.07
CA PHE A 45 -17.30 0.25 -4.04
C PHE A 45 -17.87 0.91 -5.31
N PHE A 46 -18.98 0.41 -5.83
CA PHE A 46 -19.63 0.99 -7.01
C PHE A 46 -20.03 2.46 -6.83
N ARG A 47 -20.41 2.88 -5.61
CA ARG A 47 -20.72 4.29 -5.30
C ARG A 47 -19.48 5.19 -5.38
N LEU A 48 -18.28 4.66 -5.13
CA LEU A 48 -17.04 5.43 -5.17
C LEU A 48 -16.60 5.81 -6.58
N ARG A 49 -17.17 5.20 -7.64
CA ARG A 49 -16.79 5.48 -9.04
C ARG A 49 -16.76 6.98 -9.39
N HIS A 50 -17.70 7.74 -8.83
CA HIS A 50 -17.87 9.18 -9.07
C HIS A 50 -16.84 10.04 -8.33
N LEU A 51 -16.12 9.45 -7.37
CA LEU A 51 -15.18 10.12 -6.48
C LEU A 51 -13.72 9.81 -6.86
N ILE A 52 -13.49 8.79 -7.69
CA ILE A 52 -12.15 8.32 -8.06
C ILE A 52 -11.51 9.23 -9.10
N SER A 53 -12.29 9.76 -10.04
CA SER A 53 -11.82 10.69 -11.05
C SER A 53 -12.98 11.47 -11.66
N ASP A 54 -12.72 12.73 -11.99
CA ASP A 54 -13.63 13.58 -12.77
C ASP A 54 -13.71 13.17 -14.24
N ARG A 55 -12.80 12.30 -14.72
CA ARG A 55 -12.78 11.85 -16.12
C ARG A 55 -13.55 10.55 -16.27
N ASP A 56 -14.56 10.56 -17.13
CA ASP A 56 -15.42 9.40 -17.44
C ASP A 56 -14.62 8.13 -17.76
N TYR A 57 -13.54 8.27 -18.52
CA TYR A 57 -12.69 7.15 -18.91
C TYR A 57 -12.10 6.38 -17.70
N HIS A 58 -11.67 7.08 -16.66
CA HIS A 58 -11.12 6.44 -15.45
C HIS A 58 -12.21 5.79 -14.59
N GLN A 59 -13.43 6.33 -14.61
CA GLN A 59 -14.58 5.71 -13.94
C GLN A 59 -14.91 4.35 -14.58
N ASP A 60 -14.92 4.30 -15.91
CA ASP A 60 -15.17 3.07 -16.66
C ASP A 60 -14.10 2.00 -16.41
N GLN A 61 -12.82 2.40 -16.36
CA GLN A 61 -11.72 1.51 -16.01
C GLN A 61 -11.91 0.91 -14.61
N TYR A 62 -12.22 1.77 -13.64
CA TYR A 62 -12.49 1.33 -12.27
C TYR A 62 -13.64 0.34 -12.21
N LEU A 63 -14.75 0.61 -12.92
CA LEU A 63 -15.90 -0.29 -12.96
C LEU A 63 -15.59 -1.64 -13.58
N ARG A 64 -14.79 -1.67 -14.66
CA ARG A 64 -14.35 -2.93 -15.29
C ARG A 64 -13.49 -3.76 -14.34
N LEU A 65 -12.52 -3.13 -13.67
CA LEU A 65 -11.68 -3.77 -12.67
C LEU A 65 -12.54 -4.31 -11.51
N LEU A 66 -13.42 -3.47 -10.96
CA LEU A 66 -14.29 -3.83 -9.84
C LEU A 66 -15.17 -5.05 -10.16
N LYS A 67 -15.84 -5.03 -11.32
CA LYS A 67 -16.67 -6.15 -11.78
C LYS A 67 -15.84 -7.42 -11.91
N ARG A 68 -14.65 -7.35 -12.51
CA ARG A 68 -13.82 -8.54 -12.69
C ARG A 68 -13.35 -9.12 -11.36
N ARG A 69 -12.88 -8.27 -10.43
CA ARG A 69 -12.39 -8.72 -9.12
C ARG A 69 -13.50 -9.36 -8.28
N PHE A 70 -14.73 -8.85 -8.33
CA PHE A 70 -15.85 -9.44 -7.57
C PHE A 70 -16.52 -10.66 -8.23
N LEU A 71 -16.50 -10.78 -9.57
CA LEU A 71 -17.19 -11.87 -10.27
C LEU A 71 -16.28 -13.06 -10.60
N ARG A 72 -15.00 -12.80 -10.88
CA ARG A 72 -14.07 -13.79 -11.42
C ARG A 72 -12.78 -13.93 -10.59
N GLY A 73 -12.59 -13.07 -9.59
CA GLY A 73 -11.41 -13.08 -8.76
C GLY A 73 -11.56 -14.07 -7.61
N ASP A 74 -10.65 -15.02 -7.52
CA ASP A 74 -10.42 -15.79 -6.31
C ASP A 74 -9.26 -15.16 -5.53
N PHE A 75 -9.57 -14.66 -4.33
CA PHE A 75 -8.58 -13.99 -3.48
C PHE A 75 -7.56 -14.97 -2.90
N ASN A 76 -7.99 -16.15 -2.47
CA ASN A 76 -7.10 -17.14 -1.86
C ASN A 76 -6.18 -17.75 -2.91
N LEU A 77 -6.71 -18.08 -4.10
CA LEU A 77 -5.88 -18.54 -5.21
C LEU A 77 -4.81 -17.51 -5.58
N ARG A 78 -5.21 -16.23 -5.69
CA ARG A 78 -4.26 -15.14 -5.94
C ARG A 78 -3.19 -15.07 -4.85
N ARG A 79 -3.60 -15.17 -3.58
CA ARG A 79 -2.70 -15.13 -2.42
C ARG A 79 -1.68 -16.25 -2.46
N GLN A 80 -2.13 -17.46 -2.76
CA GLN A 80 -1.29 -18.64 -2.92
C GLN A 80 -0.29 -18.47 -4.05
N LYS A 81 -0.76 -18.08 -5.24
CA LYS A 81 0.06 -17.97 -6.45
C LYS A 81 1.06 -16.82 -6.39
N VAL A 82 0.65 -15.67 -5.87
CA VAL A 82 1.45 -14.44 -5.86
C VAL A 82 2.42 -14.39 -4.68
N LEU A 83 1.98 -14.81 -3.49
CA LEU A 83 2.78 -14.67 -2.26
C LEU A 83 3.29 -15.99 -1.71
N GLY A 84 2.90 -17.14 -2.28
CA GLY A 84 3.27 -18.45 -1.76
C GLY A 84 2.60 -18.80 -0.43
N ILE A 85 1.54 -18.08 -0.02
CA ILE A 85 0.84 -18.35 1.23
C ILE A 85 -0.32 -19.31 0.95
N HIS A 86 -0.17 -20.55 1.39
CA HIS A 86 -1.11 -21.64 1.11
C HIS A 86 -2.30 -21.71 2.07
N ASP A 87 -2.26 -20.96 3.18
CA ASP A 87 -3.36 -20.93 4.13
C ASP A 87 -4.51 -20.07 3.61
N ASP A 88 -5.67 -20.68 3.45
CA ASP A 88 -6.90 -20.00 3.10
C ASP A 88 -7.36 -19.06 4.22
N LEU A 89 -7.82 -17.87 3.83
CA LEU A 89 -8.39 -16.96 4.80
C LEU A 89 -9.75 -17.44 5.30
N ALA A 90 -9.91 -17.42 6.62
CA ALA A 90 -11.23 -17.48 7.23
C ALA A 90 -12.10 -16.29 6.81
N HIS A 91 -13.42 -16.48 6.78
CA HIS A 91 -14.42 -15.47 6.38
C HIS A 91 -14.19 -14.11 7.07
N GLY A 92 -14.00 -14.10 8.40
CA GLY A 92 -13.79 -12.86 9.15
C GLY A 92 -12.54 -12.08 8.74
N ALA A 93 -11.44 -12.76 8.39
CA ALA A 93 -10.21 -12.14 7.92
C ALA A 93 -10.39 -11.57 6.50
N LEU A 94 -11.08 -12.30 5.63
CA LEU A 94 -11.44 -11.83 4.30
C LEU A 94 -12.33 -10.57 4.35
N VAL A 95 -13.35 -10.57 5.22
CA VAL A 95 -14.23 -9.41 5.45
C VAL A 95 -13.41 -8.20 5.86
N LYS A 96 -12.50 -8.35 6.84
CA LYS A 96 -11.62 -7.28 7.33
C LYS A 96 -10.74 -6.70 6.22
N ARG A 97 -10.14 -7.55 5.36
CA ARG A 97 -9.27 -7.09 4.27
C ARG A 97 -10.01 -6.30 3.20
N ILE A 98 -11.20 -6.76 2.82
CA ILE A 98 -12.03 -6.04 1.85
C ILE A 98 -12.54 -4.72 2.47
N TYR A 99 -12.87 -4.71 3.77
CA TYR A 99 -13.22 -3.49 4.50
C TYR A 99 -12.06 -2.48 4.51
N ASN A 100 -10.84 -2.92 4.82
CA ASN A 100 -9.64 -2.07 4.78
C ASN A 100 -9.35 -1.56 3.36
N THR A 101 -9.53 -2.42 2.35
CA THR A 101 -9.41 -2.04 0.94
C THR A 101 -10.44 -0.97 0.57
N TYR A 102 -11.67 -1.06 1.08
CA TYR A 102 -12.66 -0.02 0.87
C TYR A 102 -12.24 1.30 1.49
N ILE A 103 -11.78 1.28 2.75
CA ILE A 103 -11.30 2.49 3.43
C ILE A 103 -10.15 3.11 2.65
N PHE A 104 -9.22 2.31 2.16
CA PHE A 104 -8.12 2.77 1.30
C PHE A 104 -8.64 3.51 0.06
N VAL A 105 -9.58 2.90 -0.68
CA VAL A 105 -10.16 3.53 -1.88
C VAL A 105 -10.98 4.77 -1.51
N PHE A 106 -11.70 4.77 -0.40
CA PHE A 106 -12.45 5.93 0.08
C PHE A 106 -11.51 7.09 0.47
N ASN A 107 -10.41 6.81 1.17
CA ASN A 107 -9.38 7.78 1.54
C ASN A 107 -8.66 8.36 0.32
N ALA A 108 -8.60 7.61 -0.79
CA ALA A 108 -8.14 8.15 -2.06
C ALA A 108 -9.03 9.31 -2.59
N THR A 109 -10.21 9.54 -2.00
CA THR A 109 -11.20 10.53 -2.42
C THR A 109 -11.45 11.66 -1.40
N CYS A 110 -11.10 11.48 -0.13
CA CYS A 110 -11.36 12.44 0.96
C CYS A 110 -10.06 12.99 1.58
N ASN A 111 -10.07 14.25 2.04
CA ASN A 111 -8.95 14.82 2.80
C ASN A 111 -9.05 14.43 4.28
N MET A 112 -7.90 14.11 4.89
CA MET A 112 -7.81 13.76 6.32
C MET A 112 -7.99 14.97 7.23
N LYS A 113 -7.67 16.17 6.73
CA LYS A 113 -7.90 17.45 7.39
C LYS A 113 -8.77 18.32 6.48
N ASP A 114 -9.88 18.82 7.01
CA ASP A 114 -10.83 19.66 6.26
C ASP A 114 -10.32 21.09 6.02
N GLU A 115 -9.19 21.47 6.62
CA GLU A 115 -8.59 22.79 6.43
C GLU A 115 -7.67 22.81 5.21
N PRO A 116 -7.96 23.63 4.19
CA PRO A 116 -7.07 23.79 3.04
C PRO A 116 -5.75 24.42 3.50
N GLU A 117 -4.62 23.85 3.07
CA GLU A 117 -3.30 24.43 3.33
C GLU A 117 -3.23 25.86 2.79
N THR A 118 -2.62 26.77 3.55
CA THR A 118 -2.43 28.15 3.10
C THR A 118 -1.45 28.20 1.93
N VAL A 119 -1.90 28.70 0.79
CA VAL A 119 -1.09 28.87 -0.42
C VAL A 119 -0.58 30.31 -0.47
N LYS A 120 0.75 30.51 -0.35
CA LYS A 120 1.39 31.84 -0.46
C LYS A 120 2.36 31.93 -1.63
N THR A 121 2.94 30.79 -2.03
CA THR A 121 3.97 30.70 -3.07
C THR A 121 3.59 29.71 -4.16
N TYR A 122 4.29 29.76 -5.30
CA TYR A 122 4.12 28.78 -6.37
C TYR A 122 4.51 27.35 -5.95
N ASP A 123 5.48 27.22 -5.05
CA ASP A 123 5.85 25.91 -4.50
C ASP A 123 4.77 25.38 -3.54
N ASP A 124 4.05 26.25 -2.83
CA ASP A 124 2.85 25.85 -2.09
C ASP A 124 1.78 25.31 -3.03
N VAL A 125 1.57 25.93 -4.21
CA VAL A 125 0.62 25.42 -5.22
C VAL A 125 1.00 24.01 -5.65
N LYS A 126 2.29 23.75 -5.93
CA LYS A 126 2.76 22.41 -6.30
C LYS A 126 2.58 21.39 -5.17
N ARG A 127 2.87 21.79 -3.93
CA ARG A 127 2.71 20.93 -2.75
C ARG A 127 1.26 20.57 -2.52
N VAL A 128 0.36 21.56 -2.51
CA VAL A 128 -1.07 21.40 -2.27
C VAL A 128 -1.76 20.60 -3.37
N ASN A 129 -1.27 20.70 -4.62
CA ASN A 129 -1.79 19.93 -5.76
C ASN A 129 -1.16 18.54 -5.90
N ARG A 130 -0.25 18.13 -5.00
CA ARG A 130 0.33 16.79 -5.07
C ARG A 130 -0.77 15.76 -4.73
N PRO A 131 -1.03 14.77 -5.62
CA PRO A 131 -2.02 13.75 -5.33
C PRO A 131 -1.61 12.96 -4.08
N ARG A 132 -2.59 12.50 -3.30
CA ARG A 132 -2.36 11.65 -2.13
C ARG A 132 -1.72 10.32 -2.53
N LEU A 133 -1.09 9.63 -1.56
CA LEU A 133 -0.48 8.33 -1.79
C LEU A 133 -1.51 7.32 -2.31
N GLU A 134 -2.68 7.24 -1.66
CA GLU A 134 -3.77 6.35 -2.04
C GLU A 134 -4.27 6.65 -3.46
N THR A 135 -4.36 7.93 -3.82
CA THR A 135 -4.72 8.37 -5.17
C THR A 135 -3.66 7.97 -6.20
N GLN A 136 -2.37 8.17 -5.90
CA GLN A 136 -1.26 7.77 -6.78
C GLN A 136 -1.24 6.25 -6.99
N ILE A 137 -1.41 5.48 -5.92
CA ILE A 137 -1.47 4.02 -5.99
C ILE A 137 -2.67 3.59 -6.81
N LEU A 138 -3.87 4.14 -6.56
CA LEU A 138 -5.08 3.78 -7.31
C LEU A 138 -4.96 4.12 -8.79
N GLN A 139 -4.40 5.29 -9.14
CA GLN A 139 -4.13 5.65 -10.53
C GLN A 139 -3.13 4.71 -11.20
N THR A 140 -2.10 4.30 -10.47
CA THR A 140 -1.12 3.30 -10.95
C THR A 140 -1.81 1.96 -11.20
N ILE A 141 -2.68 1.52 -10.28
CA ILE A 141 -3.45 0.29 -10.41
C ILE A 141 -4.33 0.33 -11.67
N LEU A 142 -5.08 1.41 -11.87
CA LEU A 142 -5.97 1.57 -13.02
C LEU A 142 -5.20 1.63 -14.35
N LYS A 143 -4.05 2.30 -14.37
CA LYS A 143 -3.18 2.40 -15.55
C LYS A 143 -2.59 1.04 -15.94
N LEU A 144 -2.06 0.29 -14.97
CA LEU A 144 -1.47 -1.02 -15.25
C LEU A 144 -2.53 -2.04 -15.67
N GLU A 145 -3.70 -1.96 -15.05
CA GLU A 145 -4.87 -2.74 -15.42
C GLU A 145 -5.34 -2.48 -16.87
N GLU A 146 -5.30 -1.23 -17.31
CA GLU A 146 -5.63 -0.84 -18.69
C GLU A 146 -4.60 -1.38 -19.69
N GLN A 147 -3.32 -1.26 -19.34
CA GLN A 147 -2.21 -1.64 -20.22
C GLN A 147 -1.96 -3.15 -20.24
N ALA A 148 -2.51 -3.89 -19.27
CA ALA A 148 -2.30 -5.31 -19.12
C ALA A 148 -2.77 -6.08 -20.38
N PRO A 149 -1.92 -6.98 -20.92
CA PRO A 149 -2.32 -7.90 -21.98
C PRO A 149 -3.56 -8.70 -21.59
N ILE A 150 -4.32 -9.13 -22.60
CA ILE A 150 -5.58 -9.87 -22.38
C ILE A 150 -5.33 -11.17 -21.59
N HIS A 151 -4.23 -11.89 -21.88
CA HIS A 151 -3.89 -13.13 -21.18
C HIS A 151 -3.59 -12.91 -19.70
N VAL A 152 -2.89 -11.83 -19.34
CA VAL A 152 -2.66 -11.43 -17.93
C VAL A 152 -3.97 -11.05 -17.25
N ARG A 153 -4.82 -10.29 -17.94
CA ARG A 153 -6.01 -9.66 -17.35
C ARG A 153 -7.18 -10.62 -17.16
N LEU A 154 -7.35 -11.59 -18.06
CA LEU A 154 -8.53 -12.48 -18.10
C LEU A 154 -8.26 -13.89 -17.59
N ASP A 155 -7.00 -14.25 -17.34
CA ASP A 155 -6.65 -15.54 -16.74
C ASP A 155 -7.03 -15.56 -15.25
N THR A 156 -8.08 -16.32 -14.94
CA THR A 156 -8.61 -16.49 -13.58
C THR A 156 -7.80 -17.48 -12.76
N GLU A 157 -7.01 -18.34 -13.42
CA GLU A 157 -6.25 -19.41 -12.77
C GLU A 157 -4.81 -18.99 -12.44
N TYR A 158 -4.39 -17.78 -12.85
CA TYR A 158 -3.05 -17.25 -12.65
C TYR A 158 -1.94 -18.12 -13.28
N ARG A 159 -2.25 -18.86 -14.36
CA ARG A 159 -1.27 -19.63 -15.12
C ARG A 159 -0.19 -18.72 -15.72
N TRP A 160 -0.57 -17.54 -16.19
CA TRP A 160 0.38 -16.54 -16.71
C TRP A 160 1.47 -16.20 -15.69
N LEU A 161 1.14 -16.19 -14.39
CA LEU A 161 2.06 -15.87 -13.31
C LEU A 161 3.04 -17.02 -13.06
N ASP A 162 2.59 -18.27 -13.15
CA ASP A 162 3.46 -19.44 -13.05
C ASP A 162 4.51 -19.41 -14.17
N GLU A 163 4.06 -19.12 -15.40
CA GLU A 163 4.98 -19.01 -16.54
C GLU A 163 5.93 -17.81 -16.40
N ALA A 164 5.44 -16.65 -15.92
CA ALA A 164 6.28 -15.48 -15.67
C ALA A 164 7.35 -15.77 -14.60
N SER A 165 6.98 -16.45 -13.52
CA SER A 165 7.90 -16.85 -12.45
C SER A 165 8.95 -17.85 -12.95
N LYS A 166 8.56 -18.79 -13.81
CA LYS A 166 9.51 -19.71 -14.46
C LYS A 166 10.51 -18.96 -15.35
N ARG A 167 10.03 -17.99 -16.14
CA ARG A 167 10.90 -17.15 -16.99
C ARG A 167 11.85 -16.27 -16.17
N GLU A 168 11.37 -15.73 -15.06
CA GLU A 168 12.21 -15.00 -14.10
C GLU A 168 13.32 -15.88 -13.53
N GLN A 169 13.02 -17.12 -13.14
CA GLN A 169 14.03 -18.08 -12.68
C GLN A 169 15.03 -18.46 -13.79
N GLU A 170 14.57 -18.64 -15.02
CA GLU A 170 15.44 -18.85 -16.19
C GLU A 170 16.42 -17.68 -16.35
N LEU A 171 15.95 -16.43 -16.18
CA LEU A 171 16.77 -15.21 -16.26
C LEU A 171 17.80 -15.13 -15.12
N VAL A 172 17.36 -15.36 -13.88
CA VAL A 172 18.20 -15.24 -12.67
C VAL A 172 19.27 -16.34 -12.62
N SER A 173 18.96 -17.55 -13.09
CA SER A 173 19.91 -18.66 -13.13
C SER A 173 21.03 -18.48 -14.18
N GLY A 174 20.95 -17.44 -15.02
CA GLY A 174 21.95 -17.18 -16.06
C GLY A 174 21.98 -18.23 -17.18
N MET A 175 20.96 -19.10 -17.25
CA MET A 175 20.87 -20.19 -18.22
C MET A 175 20.35 -19.75 -19.59
N ILE A 176 20.13 -18.45 -19.80
CA ILE A 176 19.57 -17.92 -21.05
C ILE A 176 20.67 -17.70 -22.08
N ASP A 177 20.61 -18.46 -23.17
CA ASP A 177 21.46 -18.23 -24.33
C ASP A 177 21.03 -16.99 -25.14
N LYS A 178 21.91 -16.48 -26.00
CA LYS A 178 21.64 -15.29 -26.84
C LYS A 178 20.42 -15.47 -27.77
N LYS A 179 20.13 -16.72 -28.16
CA LYS A 179 19.01 -17.05 -29.05
C LYS A 179 17.68 -16.91 -28.32
N ARG A 180 17.57 -17.51 -27.13
CA ARG A 180 16.42 -17.45 -26.23
C ARG A 180 16.15 -16.02 -25.77
N ALA A 181 17.18 -15.24 -25.44
CA ALA A 181 17.03 -13.82 -25.09
C ALA A 181 16.41 -13.00 -26.24
N LYS A 182 16.83 -13.27 -27.49
CA LYS A 182 16.27 -12.60 -28.68
C LYS A 182 14.82 -13.03 -28.95
N GLU A 183 14.50 -14.29 -28.74
CA GLU A 183 13.13 -14.82 -28.86
C GLU A 183 12.20 -14.18 -27.82
N LEU A 184 12.60 -14.13 -26.55
CA LEU A 184 11.84 -13.53 -25.45
C LEU A 184 11.55 -12.04 -25.68
N ASN A 185 12.53 -11.29 -26.18
CA ASN A 185 12.34 -9.89 -26.53
C ASN A 185 11.37 -9.71 -27.71
N LYS A 186 11.41 -10.62 -28.69
CA LYS A 186 10.52 -10.58 -29.86
C LYS A 186 9.07 -10.96 -29.48
N SER A 187 8.90 -11.96 -28.62
CA SER A 187 7.57 -12.40 -28.16
C SER A 187 6.97 -11.48 -27.09
N ARG A 188 7.78 -10.56 -26.53
CA ARG A 188 7.40 -9.65 -25.42
C ARG A 188 6.98 -10.39 -24.14
N GLU A 189 7.33 -11.67 -24.00
CA GLU A 189 7.04 -12.46 -22.81
C GLU A 189 7.72 -11.92 -21.54
N VAL A 190 8.83 -11.19 -21.69
CA VAL A 190 9.53 -10.54 -20.56
C VAL A 190 8.65 -9.47 -19.88
N VAL A 191 7.68 -8.91 -20.60
CA VAL A 191 6.75 -7.92 -20.06
C VAL A 191 5.90 -8.50 -18.93
N ASP A 192 5.59 -9.80 -19.00
CA ASP A 192 4.77 -10.48 -17.99
C ASP A 192 5.48 -10.54 -16.62
N ILE A 193 6.81 -10.50 -16.60
CA ILE A 193 7.59 -10.43 -15.35
C ILE A 193 7.32 -9.12 -14.62
N GLY A 194 7.28 -7.99 -15.35
CA GLY A 194 6.95 -6.69 -14.76
C GLY A 194 5.51 -6.66 -14.20
N TYR A 195 4.57 -7.33 -14.86
CA TYR A 195 3.21 -7.49 -14.33
C TYR A 195 3.17 -8.41 -13.10
N ALA A 196 4.01 -9.46 -13.05
CA ALA A 196 4.15 -10.34 -11.91
C ALA A 196 4.67 -9.58 -10.67
N ASP A 197 5.70 -8.74 -10.85
CA ASP A 197 6.23 -7.88 -9.79
C ASP A 197 5.20 -6.90 -9.27
N TYR A 198 4.47 -6.26 -10.19
CA TYR A 198 3.38 -5.37 -9.83
C TYR A 198 2.27 -6.08 -9.04
N GLU A 199 1.87 -7.29 -9.46
CA GLU A 199 0.87 -8.09 -8.74
C GLU A 199 1.39 -8.51 -7.35
N ARG A 200 2.67 -8.87 -7.23
CA ARG A 200 3.35 -9.14 -5.95
C ARG A 200 3.30 -7.93 -5.02
N MET A 201 3.66 -6.75 -5.51
CA MET A 201 3.62 -5.51 -4.71
C MET A 201 2.20 -5.14 -4.30
N THR A 202 1.23 -5.27 -5.20
CA THR A 202 -0.17 -4.94 -4.90
C THR A 202 -0.77 -5.91 -3.88
N MET A 203 -0.44 -7.20 -3.98
CA MET A 203 -0.93 -8.20 -3.04
C MET A 203 -0.22 -8.10 -1.69
N ALA A 204 1.09 -7.87 -1.68
CA ALA A 204 1.85 -7.58 -0.47
C ALA A 204 1.34 -6.32 0.23
N LEU A 205 0.97 -5.28 -0.53
CA LEU A 205 0.30 -4.11 0.03
C LEU A 205 -1.03 -4.51 0.69
N ASN A 206 -1.86 -5.32 0.05
CA ASN A 206 -3.14 -5.78 0.64
C ASN A 206 -2.94 -6.62 1.90
N GLU A 207 -1.97 -7.54 1.94
CA GLU A 207 -1.58 -8.25 3.17
C GLU A 207 -1.06 -7.30 4.24
N SER A 208 -0.21 -6.36 3.84
CA SER A 208 0.27 -5.33 4.76
C SER A 208 -0.89 -4.48 5.25
N LEU A 209 -1.97 -4.29 4.49
CA LEU A 209 -3.16 -3.57 4.95
C LEU A 209 -3.95 -4.35 6.04
N ASP A 210 -3.66 -5.64 6.24
CA ASP A 210 -4.08 -6.38 7.44
C ASP A 210 -3.29 -5.96 8.69
N LEU A 211 -2.07 -5.44 8.47
CA LEU A 211 -1.20 -4.77 9.44
C LEU A 211 -1.37 -3.23 9.42
N PHE A 212 -1.90 -2.63 8.34
CA PHE A 212 -2.36 -1.26 8.32
C PHE A 212 -3.77 -1.20 8.94
N GLN A 213 -3.83 -1.38 10.26
CA GLN A 213 -4.26 -0.19 10.98
C GLN A 213 -3.31 0.89 10.51
N PHE A 214 -3.80 1.96 9.87
CA PHE A 214 -3.06 3.21 9.95
C PHE A 214 -2.91 3.52 11.45
N ALA A 215 -1.93 2.90 12.11
CA ALA A 215 -1.09 3.56 13.09
C ALA A 215 -0.23 4.57 12.31
N ARG A 216 -0.91 5.48 11.58
CA ARG A 216 -0.65 6.88 11.90
C ARG A 216 -1.15 6.97 13.32
N ALA A 217 -0.20 6.79 14.22
CA ALA A 217 -0.34 7.29 15.56
C ALA A 217 -0.86 8.71 15.40
N ASN A 218 -2.15 8.92 15.69
CA ASN A 218 -2.74 10.26 15.54
C ASN A 218 -2.13 11.20 16.59
N THR A 219 -1.36 10.63 17.52
CA THR A 219 -0.58 11.30 18.56
C THR A 219 0.85 10.77 18.54
N ASN A 220 1.83 11.58 18.94
CA ASN A 220 3.21 11.11 19.12
C ASN A 220 3.30 9.90 20.09
N GLU A 221 2.29 9.69 20.93
CA GLU A 221 2.24 8.68 21.99
C GLU A 221 2.01 7.26 21.46
N GLU A 222 1.11 7.07 20.48
CA GLU A 222 0.89 5.75 19.88
C GLU A 222 2.11 5.29 19.05
N SER A 223 2.83 6.23 18.42
CA SER A 223 4.08 5.97 17.69
C SER A 223 5.20 5.60 18.65
N ASN A 224 5.30 6.31 19.79
CA ASN A 224 6.24 5.96 20.84
C ASN A 224 5.99 4.56 21.39
N ASN A 225 4.72 4.18 21.60
CA ASN A 225 4.35 2.85 22.06
C ASN A 225 4.68 1.75 21.04
N ALA A 226 4.48 2.01 19.74
CA ALA A 226 4.86 1.07 18.69
C ALA A 226 6.37 0.84 18.63
N VAL A 227 7.17 1.91 18.77
CA VAL A 227 8.63 1.81 18.84
C VAL A 227 9.09 1.09 20.10
N THR A 228 8.52 1.40 21.26
CA THR A 228 8.85 0.72 22.52
C THR A 228 8.62 -0.79 22.39
N LYS A 229 7.45 -1.23 21.88
CA LYS A 229 7.16 -2.65 21.65
C LYS A 229 8.13 -3.31 20.66
N PHE A 230 8.49 -2.60 19.59
CA PHE A 230 9.43 -3.09 18.58
C PHE A 230 10.84 -3.28 19.14
N VAL A 231 11.30 -2.37 19.99
CA VAL A 231 12.63 -2.44 20.63
C VAL A 231 12.66 -3.46 21.77
N GLU A 232 11.58 -3.58 22.54
CA GLU A 232 11.46 -4.55 23.63
C GLU A 232 11.38 -6.00 23.14
N SER A 233 10.80 -6.25 21.96
CA SER A 233 10.80 -7.59 21.35
C SER A 233 12.19 -8.08 20.93
N HIS A 234 13.16 -7.16 20.82
CA HIS A 234 14.53 -7.48 20.41
C HIS A 234 15.56 -6.78 21.31
N PRO A 235 15.59 -7.12 22.62
CA PRO A 235 16.45 -6.43 23.57
C PRO A 235 17.93 -6.72 23.25
N LYS A 236 18.77 -5.68 23.29
CA LYS A 236 20.24 -5.72 23.04
C LYS A 236 20.68 -5.80 21.57
N ARG A 237 19.78 -5.69 20.60
CA ARG A 237 20.15 -5.61 19.17
C ARG A 237 20.53 -4.19 18.75
N MET A 238 21.28 -4.09 17.65
CA MET A 238 21.58 -2.82 16.99
C MET A 238 20.41 -2.43 16.08
N PHE A 239 19.92 -1.22 16.24
CA PHE A 239 18.87 -0.65 15.41
C PHE A 239 19.47 0.40 14.47
N ILE A 240 19.00 0.42 13.23
CA ILE A 240 19.36 1.42 12.23
C ILE A 240 18.15 2.32 12.03
N ILE A 241 18.31 3.62 12.23
CA ILE A 241 17.30 4.62 11.90
C ILE A 241 17.67 5.29 10.59
N ASP A 242 16.75 5.30 9.64
CA ASP A 242 16.91 6.02 8.38
C ASP A 242 15.68 6.92 8.13
N GLY A 243 15.91 8.10 7.58
CA GLY A 243 14.86 9.07 7.30
C GLY A 243 15.40 10.44 6.91
N GLU A 244 14.84 11.02 5.85
CA GLU A 244 15.22 12.35 5.38
C GLU A 244 15.00 13.42 6.46
N LYS A 245 15.92 14.40 6.51
CA LYS A 245 16.08 15.39 7.60
C LYS A 245 14.83 16.22 7.95
N TYR A 246 13.79 16.23 7.11
CA TYR A 246 12.52 16.93 7.36
C TYR A 246 11.30 16.14 6.89
N ALA A 247 11.46 14.85 6.56
CA ALA A 247 10.33 14.01 6.22
C ALA A 247 9.50 13.70 7.48
N ASN A 248 8.19 13.63 7.30
CA ASN A 248 7.25 13.18 8.34
C ASN A 248 7.20 11.64 8.43
N GLU A 249 8.26 10.98 7.99
CA GLU A 249 8.39 9.54 7.99
C GLU A 249 9.83 9.13 8.26
N SER A 250 9.98 8.04 8.99
CA SER A 250 11.26 7.43 9.31
C SER A 250 11.10 5.92 9.36
N ILE A 251 12.21 5.21 9.20
CA ILE A 251 12.27 3.75 9.23
C ILE A 251 13.26 3.35 10.31
N ILE A 252 12.88 2.37 11.14
CA ILE A 252 13.77 1.70 12.07
C ILE A 252 13.91 0.23 11.66
N CYS A 253 15.15 -0.23 11.49
CA CYS A 253 15.47 -1.60 11.12
C CYS A 253 16.34 -2.27 12.18
N THR A 254 16.19 -3.58 12.37
CA THR A 254 17.11 -4.43 13.12
C THR A 254 17.44 -5.67 12.32
N ASN A 255 18.59 -6.28 12.59
CA ASN A 255 18.91 -7.61 12.06
C ASN A 255 18.26 -8.70 12.92
N ASP A 256 17.83 -9.78 12.29
CA ASP A 256 17.38 -10.99 12.95
C ASP A 256 18.53 -12.01 13.16
N GLU A 257 18.30 -13.07 13.94
CA GLU A 257 19.33 -14.10 14.27
C GLU A 257 19.90 -14.80 13.03
N ARG A 258 19.16 -14.73 11.92
CA ARG A 258 19.54 -15.29 10.61
C ARG A 258 20.21 -14.26 9.67
N GLY A 259 20.41 -13.03 10.14
CA GLY A 259 20.97 -11.92 9.34
C GLY A 259 19.95 -11.21 8.44
N GLU A 260 18.67 -11.56 8.49
CA GLU A 260 17.61 -10.89 7.74
C GLU A 260 17.21 -9.55 8.40
N LYS A 261 16.87 -8.55 7.60
CA LYS A 261 16.53 -7.20 8.10
C LYS A 261 15.03 -7.09 8.34
N THR A 262 14.64 -6.86 9.60
CA THR A 262 13.26 -6.55 9.98
C THR A 262 13.12 -5.05 10.18
N CYS A 263 12.26 -4.41 9.39
CA CYS A 263 12.10 -2.95 9.38
C CYS A 263 10.66 -2.52 9.70
N LEU A 264 10.53 -1.44 10.46
CA LEU A 264 9.27 -0.79 10.80
C LEU A 264 9.29 0.65 10.24
N ARG A 265 8.31 0.99 9.40
CA ARG A 265 8.11 2.35 8.88
C ARG A 265 7.13 3.11 9.75
N LEU A 266 7.47 4.33 10.10
CA LEU A 266 6.77 5.15 11.09
C LEU A 266 6.43 6.51 10.50
N GLY A 267 5.24 7.02 10.83
CA GLY A 267 4.74 8.32 10.35
C GLY A 267 5.18 9.52 11.19
N TYR A 268 6.44 9.56 11.63
CA TYR A 268 6.99 10.70 12.37
C TYR A 268 8.51 10.88 12.11
N ASN A 269 9.04 12.08 12.33
CA ASN A 269 10.36 12.50 11.81
C ASN A 269 11.54 11.80 12.53
N SER A 270 12.67 11.62 11.84
CA SER A 270 13.89 10.98 12.36
C SER A 270 14.41 11.57 13.67
N ILE A 271 14.23 12.89 13.91
CA ILE A 271 14.59 13.56 15.16
C ILE A 271 13.74 13.06 16.34
N GLN A 272 12.45 12.84 16.11
CA GLN A 272 11.55 12.37 17.16
C GLN A 272 11.80 10.88 17.46
N LEU A 273 12.12 10.08 16.44
CA LEU A 273 12.50 8.68 16.60
C LEU A 273 13.81 8.54 17.38
N PHE A 274 14.80 9.38 17.09
CA PHE A 274 16.03 9.51 17.87
C PHE A 274 15.76 9.84 19.35
N LYS A 275 14.92 10.84 19.63
CA LYS A 275 14.55 11.21 21.02
C LYS A 275 13.87 10.07 21.76
N GLN A 276 13.04 9.28 21.09
CA GLN A 276 12.37 8.13 21.71
C GLN A 276 13.37 7.02 22.02
N MET A 277 14.33 6.73 21.12
CA MET A 277 15.38 5.75 21.38
C MET A 277 16.27 6.17 22.56
N GLN A 278 16.59 7.46 22.70
CA GLN A 278 17.32 7.96 23.87
C GLN A 278 16.56 7.76 25.19
N LYS A 279 15.22 7.93 25.20
CA LYS A 279 14.39 7.63 26.39
C LYS A 279 14.40 6.15 26.77
N LEU A 280 14.58 5.27 25.79
CA LEU A 280 14.70 3.81 25.99
C LEU A 280 16.13 3.38 26.34
N GLU A 281 17.01 4.33 26.68
CA GLU A 281 18.43 4.11 27.03
C GLU A 281 19.25 3.52 25.87
N TYR A 282 18.92 3.88 24.62
CA TYR A 282 19.75 3.59 23.46
C TYR A 282 20.60 4.80 23.08
N PHE A 283 21.89 4.55 22.91
CA PHE A 283 22.85 5.50 22.34
C PHE A 283 22.85 5.38 20.82
N CYS A 284 22.56 6.48 20.12
CA CYS A 284 22.54 6.55 18.68
C CYS A 284 23.68 7.42 18.16
N SER A 285 24.47 6.90 17.21
CA SER A 285 25.58 7.61 16.59
C SER A 285 25.52 7.52 15.06
N LEU A 286 26.14 8.48 14.38
CA LEU A 286 26.40 8.37 12.96
C LEU A 286 27.47 7.28 12.72
N PRO A 287 27.37 6.52 11.61
CA PRO A 287 28.44 5.65 11.17
C PRO A 287 29.72 6.43 10.91
N ASN A 288 30.86 5.73 10.90
CA ASN A 288 32.15 6.32 10.53
C ASN A 288 32.24 6.66 9.01
N ASP A 289 31.23 6.29 8.24
CA ASP A 289 31.10 6.60 6.82
C ASP A 289 30.53 8.02 6.64
N ILE A 290 31.26 8.86 5.92
CA ILE A 290 30.97 10.29 5.73
C ILE A 290 29.70 10.49 4.89
N ASP A 291 29.35 9.50 4.05
CA ASP A 291 28.19 9.55 3.15
C ASP A 291 26.93 8.89 3.74
N ALA A 292 27.01 8.31 4.95
CA ALA A 292 25.88 7.63 5.56
C ALA A 292 24.78 8.60 6.04
N THR A 293 23.56 8.36 5.59
CA THR A 293 22.36 9.15 5.97
C THR A 293 21.57 8.55 7.14
N TYR A 294 22.04 7.44 7.71
CA TYR A 294 21.37 6.68 8.76
C TYR A 294 22.09 6.79 10.10
N PHE A 295 21.39 6.52 11.20
CA PHE A 295 21.94 6.43 12.56
C PHE A 295 21.98 4.98 13.05
N GLU A 296 23.04 4.60 13.76
CA GLU A 296 23.13 3.33 14.47
C GLU A 296 22.84 3.52 15.96
N CYS A 297 21.82 2.85 16.47
CA CYS A 297 21.39 2.87 17.86
C CYS A 297 21.71 1.56 18.57
N ARG A 298 22.39 1.64 19.72
CA ARG A 298 22.77 0.50 20.56
C ARG A 298 22.36 0.76 22.00
N LYS A 299 21.93 -0.29 22.71
CA LYS A 299 21.53 -0.14 24.11
C LYS A 299 22.74 0.22 24.96
N ILE A 300 22.60 1.21 25.84
CA ILE A 300 23.59 1.51 26.86
C ILE A 300 23.47 0.41 27.90
N THR A 301 24.44 -0.50 27.93
CA THR A 301 24.65 -1.47 29.02
C THR A 301 25.36 -0.83 30.19
#